data_AF-A0A401VTG5-F1
#
_entry.id   AF-A0A401VTG5-F1
#
_cell.length_a   1.000
_cell.length_b   1.000
_cell.length_c   1.000
_cell.angle_alpha   90.00
_cell.angle_beta   90.00
_cell.angle_gamma   90.00
#
_symmetry.space_group_name_H-M   'P 1'
#
loop_
_entity.id
_entity.type
_entity.pdbx_description
1 polymer ?
#
loop_
_entity_poly.entity_id
_entity_poly.type
_entity_poly.pdbx_seq_one_letter_code
_entity_poly.pdbx_strand_id
1 'polypeptide(L)'
;MNTVRARVWRFSVGSQTVKAQSIGEGALPVSLARLLHINAMACDPRRTLSYWTRRSEVRLMASYLHAPGGGSPLRVDHPAFEASSRHIRSFVNEGSGLGMLTAAGESLFAWKDGAHDLHNFDALPKHLLGHYRPTGVRPDLLFHLPAGPVAGEARGRHRRAAQLLPERLLAGQRQRLRELASWSAAHHDHTYFMSWVWIGPSGIAVDIFLPEGGPWNGALDAQWMREHAQDGPATRFPLHEPREQRVARRRAPQDPGPAEERIAYVEEAPDDGPHELRTAPNIFSEVYQTHEGGAPIPPGSPQQQAAGVMEWLYETAPAGDGAVLAGIPVRGTWAAADAAGPARHAVLLGVLAEQPPRQAAVRERLARAEGRFDACLDGRLLTVVRPAASPAPSWRDLERALLEG
;
A
#
# COMPACT_ATOMS: atom_id res chain seq x y z
N MET A 1 13.56 5.89 -10.65
CA MET A 1 12.68 5.02 -9.82
C MET A 1 13.49 3.87 -9.25
N ASN A 2 13.04 3.28 -8.16
CA ASN A 2 13.58 2.03 -7.63
C ASN A 2 12.81 0.86 -8.24
N THR A 3 13.26 -0.36 -7.95
CA THR A 3 12.56 -1.59 -8.35
C THR A 3 12.23 -2.45 -7.15
N VAL A 4 11.16 -3.24 -7.24
CA VAL A 4 10.85 -4.31 -6.30
C VAL A 4 10.69 -5.59 -7.10
N ARG A 5 11.33 -6.68 -6.67
CA ARG A 5 11.14 -7.98 -7.32
C ARG A 5 9.69 -8.40 -7.13
N ALA A 6 8.97 -8.63 -8.22
CA ALA A 6 7.58 -9.03 -8.19
C ALA A 6 7.39 -10.36 -8.93
N ARG A 7 6.52 -11.20 -8.39
CA ARG A 7 6.05 -12.44 -9.02
C ARG A 7 4.55 -12.36 -9.23
N VAL A 8 4.10 -12.64 -10.44
CA VAL A 8 2.70 -12.58 -10.80
C VAL A 8 2.11 -13.99 -10.79
N TRP A 9 1.03 -14.15 -10.05
CA TRP A 9 0.20 -15.34 -9.97
C TRP A 9 -1.11 -15.09 -10.71
N ARG A 10 -1.48 -16.01 -11.60
CA ARG A 10 -2.82 -16.11 -12.13
C ARG A 10 -3.61 -17.11 -11.31
N PHE A 11 -4.86 -16.80 -10.96
CA PHE A 11 -5.72 -17.75 -10.27
C PHE A 11 -7.13 -17.80 -10.88
N SER A 12 -7.77 -18.96 -10.84
CA SER A 12 -9.19 -19.12 -11.13
C SER A 12 -9.92 -19.68 -9.93
N VAL A 13 -11.14 -19.18 -9.71
CA VAL A 13 -12.06 -19.65 -8.68
C VAL A 13 -13.10 -20.51 -9.37
N GLY A 14 -13.05 -21.83 -9.14
CA GLY A 14 -14.10 -22.76 -9.52
C GLY A 14 -15.16 -22.89 -8.43
N SER A 15 -16.16 -23.75 -8.66
CA SER A 15 -17.27 -23.95 -7.72
C SER A 15 -16.85 -24.45 -6.33
N GLN A 16 -15.73 -25.18 -6.23
CA GLN A 16 -15.24 -25.78 -4.99
C GLN A 16 -13.73 -25.64 -4.78
N THR A 17 -12.99 -25.18 -5.78
CA THR A 17 -11.53 -25.13 -5.75
C THR A 17 -11.00 -23.83 -6.30
N VAL A 18 -9.88 -23.37 -5.76
CA VAL A 18 -9.08 -22.29 -6.33
C VAL A 18 -7.84 -22.92 -6.94
N LYS A 19 -7.56 -22.58 -8.20
CA LYS A 19 -6.32 -22.93 -8.91
C LYS A 19 -5.48 -21.67 -8.99
N ALA A 20 -4.22 -21.72 -8.57
CA ALA A 20 -3.30 -20.59 -8.67
C ALA A 20 -1.96 -21.05 -9.25
N GLN A 21 -1.38 -20.24 -10.13
CA GLN A 21 -0.19 -20.57 -10.90
C GLN A 21 0.66 -19.32 -11.09
N SER A 22 1.96 -19.43 -10.83
CA SER A 22 2.91 -18.37 -11.17
C SER A 22 3.04 -18.29 -12.69
N ILE A 23 2.86 -17.09 -13.24
CA ILE A 23 2.89 -16.84 -14.69
C ILE A 23 4.07 -15.95 -15.11
N GLY A 24 4.86 -15.46 -14.15
CA GLY A 24 6.04 -14.66 -14.44
C GLY A 24 6.61 -13.96 -13.22
N GLU A 25 7.84 -13.48 -13.37
CA GLU A 25 8.54 -12.62 -12.42
C GLU A 25 9.16 -11.44 -13.17
N GLY A 26 9.39 -10.34 -12.47
CA GLY A 26 10.02 -9.16 -13.04
C GLY A 26 10.27 -8.05 -12.02
N ALA A 27 10.76 -6.91 -12.50
CA ALA A 27 11.05 -5.74 -11.68
C ALA A 27 9.88 -4.75 -11.71
N LEU A 28 9.21 -4.55 -10.58
CA LEU A 28 8.12 -3.58 -10.43
C LEU A 28 8.73 -2.20 -10.19
N PRO A 29 8.50 -1.20 -11.06
CA PRO A 29 8.97 0.15 -10.80
C PRO A 29 8.22 0.75 -9.60
N VAL A 30 8.96 1.30 -8.64
CA VAL A 30 8.41 1.92 -7.44
C VAL A 30 9.08 3.28 -7.19
N SER A 31 8.26 4.29 -6.93
CA SER A 31 8.67 5.58 -6.36
C SER A 31 8.44 5.53 -4.84
N LEU A 32 9.47 5.85 -4.06
CA LEU A 32 9.33 5.96 -2.61
C LEU A 32 8.44 7.16 -2.26
N ALA A 33 8.55 8.26 -3.00
CA ALA A 33 7.66 9.40 -2.81
C ALA A 33 6.20 9.01 -3.05
N ARG A 34 5.90 8.25 -4.12
CA ARG A 34 4.56 7.74 -4.40
C ARG A 34 4.04 6.80 -3.30
N LEU A 35 4.89 5.87 -2.83
CA LEU A 35 4.55 4.96 -1.73
C LEU A 35 4.17 5.73 -0.46
N LEU A 36 4.98 6.71 -0.06
CA LEU A 36 4.72 7.54 1.12
C LEU A 36 3.47 8.41 0.93
N HIS A 37 3.28 8.92 -0.29
CA HIS A 37 2.12 9.74 -0.65
C HIS A 37 0.80 8.99 -0.47
N ILE A 38 0.72 7.74 -0.98
CA ILE A 38 -0.48 6.90 -0.83
C ILE A 38 -0.82 6.68 0.65
N ASN A 39 0.19 6.47 1.49
CA ASN A 39 0.00 6.31 2.93
C ASN A 39 -0.48 7.61 3.60
N ALA A 40 0.05 8.77 3.19
CA ALA A 40 -0.43 10.06 3.66
C ALA A 40 -1.92 10.30 3.28
N MET A 41 -2.35 9.76 2.13
CA MET A 41 -3.72 9.85 1.63
C MET A 41 -4.67 8.80 2.21
N ALA A 42 -4.16 7.70 2.78
CA ALA A 42 -4.95 6.66 3.44
C ALA A 42 -5.58 7.21 4.74
N CYS A 43 -6.68 7.93 4.58
CA CYS A 43 -7.40 8.62 5.64
C CYS A 43 -8.80 8.05 5.80
N ASP A 44 -9.20 7.71 7.02
CA ASP A 44 -10.61 7.64 7.36
C ASP A 44 -11.12 9.08 7.54
N PRO A 45 -11.98 9.60 6.63
CA PRO A 45 -12.48 10.97 6.69
C PRO A 45 -13.35 11.23 7.92
N ARG A 46 -13.70 10.18 8.67
CA ARG A 46 -14.46 10.27 9.93
C ARG A 46 -13.57 10.59 11.14
N ARG A 47 -12.24 10.58 10.99
CA ARG A 47 -11.28 10.87 12.06
C ARG A 47 -10.64 12.24 11.90
N THR A 48 -10.17 12.82 13.00
CA THR A 48 -9.40 14.06 12.98
C THR A 48 -8.11 13.88 12.19
N LEU A 49 -7.96 14.64 11.12
CA LEU A 49 -6.76 14.64 10.29
C LEU A 49 -5.82 15.74 10.77
N SER A 50 -4.56 15.39 11.00
CA SER A 50 -3.53 16.33 11.42
C SER A 50 -2.34 16.23 10.47
N TYR A 51 -1.90 17.37 9.95
CA TYR A 51 -0.69 17.48 9.15
C TYR A 51 0.51 16.83 9.86
N TRP A 52 0.67 17.09 11.16
CA TRP A 52 1.79 16.59 11.96
C TRP A 52 1.76 15.06 12.11
N THR A 53 0.57 14.47 12.26
CA THR A 53 0.42 13.01 12.29
C THR A 53 0.84 12.41 10.96
N ARG A 54 0.36 12.95 9.83
CA ARG A 54 0.71 12.45 8.49
C ARG A 54 2.20 12.61 8.17
N ARG A 55 2.77 13.76 8.54
CA ARG A 55 4.22 13.97 8.43
C ARG A 55 5.00 12.95 9.26
N SER A 56 4.52 12.60 10.46
CA SER A 56 5.18 11.64 11.35
C SER A 56 5.10 10.21 10.81
N GLU A 57 3.95 9.80 10.28
CA GLU A 57 3.75 8.51 9.61
C GLU A 57 4.66 8.35 8.40
N VAL A 58 4.68 9.35 7.52
CA VAL A 58 5.55 9.38 6.34
C VAL A 58 7.03 9.36 6.74
N ARG A 59 7.42 10.15 7.75
CA ARG A 59 8.79 10.14 8.30
C ARG A 59 9.18 8.77 8.85
N LEU A 60 8.27 8.13 9.59
CA LEU A 60 8.51 6.82 10.17
C LEU A 60 8.76 5.78 9.08
N MET A 61 7.89 5.71 8.06
CA MET A 61 8.10 4.80 6.91
C MET A 61 9.44 5.06 6.21
N ALA A 62 9.75 6.33 5.91
CA ALA A 62 11.00 6.70 5.24
C ALA A 62 12.26 6.44 6.07
N SER A 63 12.12 6.22 7.39
CA SER A 63 13.24 5.87 8.27
C SER A 63 13.64 4.40 8.12
N TYR A 64 12.71 3.53 7.71
CA TYR A 64 12.98 2.10 7.47
C TYR A 64 13.24 1.80 6.00
N LEU A 65 12.59 2.51 5.07
CA LEU A 65 12.73 2.26 3.64
C LEU A 65 13.95 2.97 3.07
N HIS A 66 14.67 2.28 2.19
CA HIS A 66 15.83 2.83 1.49
C HIS A 66 15.71 2.71 -0.02
N ALA A 67 15.79 3.87 -0.66
CA ALA A 67 15.60 4.09 -2.07
C ALA A 67 16.89 4.65 -2.70
N PRO A 68 17.88 3.79 -2.99
CA PRO A 68 19.15 4.24 -3.58
C PRO A 68 19.00 4.86 -4.98
N GLY A 69 17.85 4.67 -5.65
CA GLY A 69 17.55 5.27 -6.95
C GLY A 69 18.17 4.52 -8.14
N GLY A 70 17.99 5.07 -9.34
CA GLY A 70 18.65 4.56 -10.56
C GLY A 70 18.30 3.12 -10.98
N GLY A 71 17.07 2.66 -10.74
CA GLY A 71 16.64 1.28 -11.04
C GLY A 71 17.03 0.26 -9.97
N SER A 72 17.75 0.68 -8.93
CA SER A 72 18.18 -0.19 -7.83
C SER A 72 16.99 -0.74 -7.03
N PRO A 73 17.14 -1.93 -6.41
CA PRO A 73 16.11 -2.49 -5.55
C PRO A 73 15.79 -1.60 -4.36
N LEU A 74 14.51 -1.44 -4.04
CA LEU A 74 14.05 -0.86 -2.78
C LEU A 74 14.46 -1.78 -1.63
N ARG A 75 15.09 -1.20 -0.62
CA ARG A 75 15.61 -1.93 0.54
C ARG A 75 14.89 -1.50 1.82
N VAL A 76 15.07 -2.29 2.86
CA VAL A 76 14.69 -1.96 4.23
C VAL A 76 15.94 -1.94 5.10
N ASP A 77 16.00 -1.06 6.10
CA ASP A 77 16.94 -1.19 7.21
C ASP A 77 16.48 -2.36 8.10
N HIS A 78 16.82 -3.58 7.65
CA HIS A 78 16.33 -4.82 8.26
C HIS A 78 16.73 -4.97 9.74
N PRO A 79 17.98 -4.66 10.17
CA PRO A 79 18.34 -4.69 11.58
C PRO A 79 17.47 -3.77 12.45
N ALA A 80 17.28 -2.52 12.02
CA ALA A 80 16.43 -1.58 12.75
C ALA A 80 14.96 -2.03 12.74
N PHE A 81 14.49 -2.56 11.61
CA PHE A 81 13.13 -3.09 11.47
C PHE A 81 12.89 -4.27 12.44
N GLU A 82 13.81 -5.24 12.52
CA GLU A 82 13.68 -6.37 13.44
C GLU A 82 13.73 -5.95 14.92
N ALA A 83 14.60 -4.99 15.26
CA ALA A 83 14.70 -4.45 16.61
C ALA A 83 13.47 -3.63 17.03
N SER A 84 12.62 -3.22 16.09
CA SER A 84 11.45 -2.39 16.36
C SER A 84 10.30 -3.17 16.99
N SER A 85 9.42 -2.44 17.68
CA SER A 85 8.21 -3.02 18.24
C SER A 85 7.32 -3.63 17.16
N ARG A 86 6.51 -4.62 17.54
CA ARG A 86 5.55 -5.26 16.64
C ARG A 86 4.64 -4.24 15.94
N HIS A 87 4.19 -3.22 16.65
CA HIS A 87 3.30 -2.19 16.09
C HIS A 87 3.96 -1.37 14.97
N ILE A 88 5.24 -1.00 15.14
CA ILE A 88 5.98 -0.27 14.10
C ILE A 88 6.22 -1.18 12.89
N ARG A 89 6.59 -2.45 13.12
CA ARG A 89 6.76 -3.42 12.02
C ARG A 89 5.45 -3.64 11.26
N SER A 90 4.33 -3.77 11.96
CA SER A 90 2.99 -3.89 11.34
C SER A 90 2.68 -2.66 10.49
N PHE A 91 2.86 -1.45 11.03
CA PHE A 91 2.63 -0.21 10.29
C PHE A 91 3.47 -0.11 9.01
N VAL A 92 4.78 -0.39 9.09
CA VAL A 92 5.66 -0.36 7.92
C VAL A 92 5.31 -1.45 6.91
N ASN A 93 4.96 -2.66 7.36
CA ASN A 93 4.50 -3.75 6.50
C ASN A 93 3.21 -3.39 5.75
N GLU A 94 2.20 -2.91 6.46
CA GLU A 94 0.89 -2.54 5.90
C GLU A 94 1.02 -1.38 4.92
N GLY A 95 1.74 -0.32 5.31
CA GLY A 95 1.94 0.83 4.43
C GLY A 95 2.77 0.50 3.20
N SER A 96 3.76 -0.39 3.32
CA SER A 96 4.49 -0.90 2.16
C SER A 96 3.59 -1.77 1.27
N GLY A 97 2.72 -2.58 1.88
CA GLY A 97 1.67 -3.34 1.20
C GLY A 97 0.81 -2.45 0.30
N LEU A 98 0.27 -1.37 0.87
CA LEU A 98 -0.61 -0.44 0.16
C LEU A 98 0.12 0.27 -1.00
N GLY A 99 1.38 0.64 -0.78
CA GLY A 99 2.24 1.21 -1.82
C GLY A 99 2.47 0.23 -2.99
N MET A 100 2.79 -1.03 -2.69
CA MET A 100 3.00 -2.05 -3.73
C MET A 100 1.70 -2.37 -4.48
N LEU A 101 0.56 -2.38 -3.80
CA LEU A 101 -0.75 -2.56 -4.43
C LEU A 101 -1.00 -1.50 -5.51
N THR A 102 -0.71 -0.25 -5.18
CA THR A 102 -0.92 0.87 -6.11
C THR A 102 0.11 0.85 -7.23
N ALA A 103 1.39 0.58 -6.94
CA ALA A 103 2.42 0.43 -7.97
C ALA A 103 2.11 -0.72 -8.95
N ALA A 104 1.57 -1.83 -8.43
CA ALA A 104 1.05 -2.92 -9.25
C ALA A 104 -0.15 -2.46 -10.09
N GLY A 105 -1.08 -1.69 -9.53
CA GLY A 105 -2.20 -1.11 -10.27
C GLY A 105 -1.76 -0.22 -11.43
N GLU A 106 -0.80 0.67 -11.18
CA GLU A 106 -0.20 1.56 -12.18
C GLU A 106 0.51 0.77 -13.28
N SER A 107 1.35 -0.20 -12.90
CA SER A 107 2.21 -0.95 -13.82
C SER A 107 1.44 -2.01 -14.62
N LEU A 108 0.43 -2.64 -14.02
CA LEU A 108 -0.26 -3.79 -14.61
C LEU A 108 -1.61 -3.43 -15.25
N PHE A 109 -2.30 -2.38 -14.79
CA PHE A 109 -3.69 -2.14 -15.19
C PHE A 109 -3.94 -0.90 -16.02
N ALA A 110 -2.90 -0.35 -16.65
CA ALA A 110 -2.99 0.96 -17.32
C ALA A 110 -3.65 2.05 -16.43
N TRP A 111 -3.71 1.85 -15.11
CA TRP A 111 -4.34 2.78 -14.19
C TRP A 111 -3.49 4.04 -14.16
N LYS A 112 -4.15 5.17 -14.34
CA LYS A 112 -3.53 6.48 -14.50
C LYS A 112 -4.07 7.37 -13.41
N ASP A 113 -3.20 7.71 -12.47
CA ASP A 113 -3.49 8.70 -11.45
C ASP A 113 -4.03 9.99 -12.09
N GLY A 114 -5.08 10.56 -11.49
CA GLY A 114 -5.77 11.75 -12.00
C GLY A 114 -6.64 11.57 -13.25
N ALA A 115 -6.50 10.46 -13.99
CA ALA A 115 -7.43 10.09 -15.06
C ALA A 115 -8.48 9.08 -14.58
N HIS A 116 -8.13 8.29 -13.57
CA HIS A 116 -8.92 7.21 -13.01
C HIS A 116 -9.03 7.38 -11.50
N ASP A 117 -10.24 7.25 -10.95
CA ASP A 117 -10.45 7.38 -9.52
C ASP A 117 -9.84 6.21 -8.73
N LEU A 118 -9.40 6.51 -7.51
CA LEU A 118 -8.96 5.54 -6.52
C LEU A 118 -9.64 5.87 -5.18
N HIS A 119 -10.28 4.87 -4.58
CA HIS A 119 -10.94 5.05 -3.29
C HIS A 119 -10.39 4.06 -2.26
N ASN A 120 -10.23 4.53 -1.03
CA ASN A 120 -9.99 3.65 0.11
C ASN A 120 -11.34 3.12 0.62
N PHE A 121 -11.44 1.81 0.85
CA PHE A 121 -12.68 1.18 1.29
C PHE A 121 -13.17 1.67 2.66
N ASP A 122 -12.26 2.11 3.54
CA ASP A 122 -12.58 2.69 4.84
C ASP A 122 -13.07 4.14 4.78
N ALA A 123 -12.92 4.74 3.59
CA ALA A 123 -13.25 6.12 3.29
C ALA A 123 -14.23 6.24 2.11
N LEU A 124 -14.98 5.17 1.80
CA LEU A 124 -15.86 5.19 0.64
C LEU A 124 -16.86 6.35 0.73
N PRO A 125 -17.08 7.05 -0.40
CA PRO A 125 -18.24 7.91 -0.58
C PRO A 125 -19.55 7.27 -0.11
N LYS A 126 -20.43 8.06 0.54
CA LYS A 126 -21.72 7.55 1.04
C LYS A 126 -22.57 6.85 -0.03
N HIS A 127 -22.52 7.34 -1.27
CA HIS A 127 -23.24 6.73 -2.38
C HIS A 127 -22.68 5.35 -2.77
N LEU A 128 -21.39 5.08 -2.47
CA LEU A 128 -20.77 3.77 -2.68
C LEU A 128 -20.95 2.82 -1.51
N LEU A 129 -21.12 3.33 -0.28
CA LEU A 129 -21.31 2.48 0.91
C LEU A 129 -22.51 1.52 0.77
N GLY A 130 -23.57 1.94 0.08
CA GLY A 130 -24.76 1.10 -0.15
C GLY A 130 -24.51 -0.10 -1.07
N HIS A 131 -23.42 -0.10 -1.83
CA HIS A 131 -23.07 -1.19 -2.75
C HIS A 131 -22.25 -2.31 -2.10
N TYR A 132 -21.73 -2.08 -0.89
CA TYR A 132 -20.83 -3.02 -0.23
C TYR A 132 -21.33 -3.39 1.16
N ARG A 133 -21.23 -4.68 1.49
CA ARG A 133 -21.64 -5.18 2.81
C ARG A 133 -20.76 -4.56 3.91
N PRO A 134 -21.35 -4.18 5.06
CA PRO A 134 -20.60 -3.58 6.16
C PRO A 134 -19.75 -4.61 6.94
N THR A 135 -20.05 -5.91 6.79
CA THR A 135 -19.43 -6.99 7.55
C THR A 135 -18.71 -7.98 6.65
N GLY A 136 -17.61 -8.53 7.17
CA GLY A 136 -16.80 -9.53 6.48
C GLY A 136 -15.51 -8.93 5.93
N VAL A 137 -14.95 -9.61 4.93
CA VAL A 137 -13.73 -9.17 4.26
C VAL A 137 -14.00 -7.84 3.56
N ARG A 138 -13.13 -6.87 3.80
CA ARG A 138 -13.12 -5.58 3.10
C ARG A 138 -11.77 -5.44 2.39
N PRO A 139 -11.75 -5.31 1.05
CA PRO A 139 -10.54 -4.95 0.32
C PRO A 139 -10.03 -3.57 0.76
N ASP A 140 -8.78 -3.23 0.47
CA ASP A 140 -8.20 -1.96 0.93
C ASP A 140 -8.52 -0.80 -0.01
N LEU A 141 -8.39 -1.02 -1.33
CA LEU A 141 -8.58 0.01 -2.37
C LEU A 141 -9.60 -0.41 -3.43
N LEU A 142 -10.27 0.58 -4.03
CA LEU A 142 -11.13 0.44 -5.20
C LEU A 142 -10.56 1.26 -6.36
N PHE A 143 -10.05 0.57 -7.38
CA PHE A 143 -9.50 1.17 -8.59
C PHE A 143 -10.59 1.32 -9.64
N HIS A 144 -10.77 2.51 -10.21
CA HIS A 144 -11.70 2.72 -11.31
C HIS A 144 -10.97 2.59 -12.65
N LEU A 145 -11.05 1.43 -13.30
CA LEU A 145 -10.46 1.22 -14.61
C LEU A 145 -11.46 1.54 -15.74
N PRO A 146 -11.01 1.76 -16.98
CA PRO A 146 -11.92 1.95 -18.12
C PRO A 146 -12.90 0.79 -18.32
N ALA A 147 -12.49 -0.43 -17.99
CA ALA A 147 -13.32 -1.63 -18.08
C ALA A 147 -14.25 -1.85 -16.87
N GLY A 148 -14.17 -0.99 -15.86
CA GLY A 148 -14.96 -1.09 -14.62
C GLY A 148 -14.12 -1.07 -13.35
N PRO A 149 -14.79 -1.01 -12.18
CA PRO A 149 -14.11 -0.99 -10.90
C PRO A 149 -13.45 -2.34 -10.58
N VAL A 150 -12.30 -2.27 -9.92
CA VAL A 150 -11.53 -3.43 -9.46
C VAL A 150 -11.11 -3.20 -8.01
N ALA A 151 -11.39 -4.19 -7.15
CA ALA A 151 -10.96 -4.15 -5.77
C ALA A 151 -9.49 -4.60 -5.63
N GLY A 152 -8.72 -3.89 -4.80
CA GLY A 152 -7.33 -4.20 -4.49
C GLY A 152 -7.15 -4.53 -3.02
N GLU A 153 -6.43 -5.61 -2.76
CA GLU A 153 -6.06 -6.06 -1.42
C GLU A 153 -4.54 -5.99 -1.21
N ALA A 154 -4.11 -5.30 -0.16
CA ALA A 154 -2.73 -5.16 0.25
C ALA A 154 -2.45 -5.96 1.52
N ARG A 155 -1.40 -6.80 1.50
CA ARG A 155 -0.86 -7.43 2.71
C ARG A 155 0.65 -7.29 2.74
N GLY A 156 1.20 -7.06 3.93
CA GLY A 156 2.64 -7.03 4.18
C GLY A 156 3.04 -8.07 5.22
N ARG A 157 4.15 -8.75 5.00
CA ARG A 157 4.70 -9.76 5.91
C ARG A 157 6.20 -9.58 6.03
N HIS A 158 6.68 -9.73 7.26
CA HIS A 158 8.11 -9.88 7.52
C HIS A 158 8.52 -11.33 7.25
N ARG A 159 9.72 -11.52 6.72
CA ARG A 159 10.31 -12.84 6.50
C ARG A 159 11.80 -12.80 6.82
N ARG A 160 12.26 -13.74 7.66
CA ARG A 160 13.68 -13.90 8.02
C ARG A 160 14.48 -14.67 6.97
N ALA A 161 13.80 -15.45 6.13
CA ALA A 161 14.44 -16.24 5.08
C ALA A 161 15.23 -15.35 4.10
N ALA A 162 16.38 -15.84 3.64
CA ALA A 162 17.21 -15.15 2.65
C ALA A 162 16.46 -14.93 1.33
N GLN A 163 15.67 -15.93 0.91
CA GLN A 163 14.76 -15.82 -0.24
C GLN A 163 13.39 -15.31 0.21
N LEU A 164 13.02 -14.11 -0.23
CA LEU A 164 11.77 -13.45 0.17
C LEU A 164 10.53 -14.09 -0.45
N LEU A 165 10.58 -14.42 -1.74
CA LEU A 165 9.46 -15.06 -2.43
C LEU A 165 9.41 -16.55 -2.05
N PRO A 166 8.30 -17.06 -1.49
CA PRO A 166 8.21 -18.47 -1.11
C PRO A 166 8.09 -19.36 -2.34
N GLU A 167 8.67 -20.56 -2.31
CA GLU A 167 8.57 -21.51 -3.44
C GLU A 167 7.13 -21.98 -3.69
N ARG A 168 6.31 -22.01 -2.63
CA ARG A 168 4.91 -22.43 -2.68
C ARG A 168 4.04 -21.37 -2.02
N LEU A 169 2.76 -21.35 -2.40
CA LEU A 169 1.78 -20.50 -1.73
C LEU A 169 1.69 -20.85 -0.25
N LEU A 170 1.72 -19.83 0.61
CA LEU A 170 1.56 -20.03 2.04
C LEU A 170 0.08 -20.18 2.43
N ALA A 171 -0.17 -20.76 3.60
CA ALA A 171 -1.53 -20.91 4.11
C ALA A 171 -2.27 -19.56 4.23
N GLY A 172 -1.58 -18.50 4.65
CA GLY A 172 -2.15 -17.15 4.73
C GLY A 172 -2.56 -16.59 3.37
N GLN A 173 -1.74 -16.78 2.33
CA GLN A 173 -2.08 -16.36 0.96
C GLN A 173 -3.31 -17.11 0.46
N ARG A 174 -3.34 -18.45 0.62
CA ARG A 174 -4.51 -19.28 0.23
C ARG A 174 -5.77 -18.84 0.95
N GLN A 175 -5.69 -18.64 2.26
CA GLN A 175 -6.83 -18.23 3.07
C GLN A 175 -7.38 -16.89 2.61
N ARG A 176 -6.50 -15.90 2.37
CA ARG A 176 -6.94 -14.58 1.93
C ARG A 176 -7.56 -14.60 0.53
N LEU A 177 -7.02 -15.41 -0.38
CA LEU A 177 -7.64 -15.60 -1.70
C LEU A 177 -9.06 -16.19 -1.61
N ARG A 178 -9.33 -17.11 -0.68
CA ARG A 178 -10.70 -17.65 -0.45
C ARG A 178 -11.64 -16.59 0.11
N GLU A 179 -11.14 -15.81 1.05
CA GLU A 179 -11.86 -14.70 1.67
C GLU A 179 -12.30 -13.66 0.63
N LEU A 180 -11.37 -13.25 -0.24
CA LEU A 180 -11.66 -12.33 -1.34
C LEU A 180 -12.57 -12.95 -2.41
N ALA A 181 -12.41 -14.24 -2.71
CA ALA A 181 -13.31 -14.95 -3.64
C ALA A 181 -14.75 -14.97 -3.10
N SER A 182 -14.92 -15.24 -1.81
CA SER A 182 -16.23 -15.22 -1.15
C SER A 182 -16.82 -13.81 -1.12
N TRP A 183 -15.97 -12.79 -0.89
CA TRP A 183 -16.38 -11.40 -0.99
C TRP A 183 -16.83 -11.04 -2.40
N SER A 184 -16.05 -11.38 -3.42
CA SER A 184 -16.34 -11.11 -4.83
C SER A 184 -17.69 -11.69 -5.24
N ALA A 185 -17.93 -12.98 -4.94
CA ALA A 185 -19.21 -13.65 -5.21
C ALA A 185 -20.41 -12.97 -4.52
N ALA A 186 -20.21 -12.39 -3.34
CA ALA A 186 -21.25 -11.67 -2.62
C ALA A 186 -21.54 -10.25 -3.18
N HIS A 187 -20.72 -9.75 -4.12
CA HIS A 187 -20.78 -8.40 -4.67
C HIS A 187 -20.78 -8.42 -6.21
N HIS A 188 -21.63 -9.26 -6.82
CA HIS A 188 -21.78 -9.36 -8.28
C HIS A 188 -20.49 -9.76 -9.02
N ASP A 189 -19.72 -10.67 -8.42
CA ASP A 189 -18.42 -11.11 -8.94
C ASP A 189 -17.47 -9.93 -9.18
N HIS A 190 -17.49 -8.95 -8.27
CA HIS A 190 -16.61 -7.79 -8.34
C HIS A 190 -15.17 -8.25 -8.45
N THR A 191 -14.53 -7.88 -9.54
CA THR A 191 -13.19 -8.36 -9.85
C THR A 191 -12.17 -7.78 -8.87
N TYR A 192 -11.22 -8.59 -8.41
CA TYR A 192 -10.25 -8.17 -7.42
C TYR A 192 -8.83 -8.62 -7.75
N PHE A 193 -7.83 -7.96 -7.18
CA PHE A 193 -6.45 -8.44 -7.18
C PHE A 193 -5.82 -8.23 -5.80
N MET A 194 -4.75 -8.95 -5.52
CA MET A 194 -4.06 -8.87 -4.23
C MET A 194 -2.56 -8.71 -4.42
N SER A 195 -1.95 -7.78 -3.69
CA SER A 195 -0.50 -7.71 -3.51
C SER A 195 -0.12 -8.26 -2.13
N TRP A 196 0.88 -9.12 -2.08
CA TRP A 196 1.41 -9.71 -0.86
C TRP A 196 2.91 -9.42 -0.76
N VAL A 197 3.25 -8.43 0.04
CA VAL A 197 4.60 -7.89 0.20
C VAL A 197 5.38 -8.68 1.24
N TRP A 198 6.64 -8.92 0.92
CA TRP A 198 7.63 -9.57 1.76
C TRP A 198 8.74 -8.58 2.09
N ILE A 199 8.97 -8.31 3.38
CA ILE A 199 10.07 -7.50 3.88
C ILE A 199 11.06 -8.42 4.60
N GLY A 200 12.33 -8.36 4.25
CA GLY A 200 13.36 -9.17 4.91
C GLY A 200 14.79 -8.70 4.62
N PRO A 201 15.80 -9.51 4.98
CA PRO A 201 17.20 -9.08 4.94
C PRO A 201 17.70 -8.77 3.53
N SER A 202 17.14 -9.40 2.50
CA SER A 202 17.48 -9.16 1.09
C SER A 202 16.69 -8.01 0.45
N GLY A 203 15.84 -7.32 1.21
CA GLY A 203 15.08 -6.14 0.76
C GLY A 203 13.57 -6.39 0.76
N ILE A 204 12.92 -5.98 -0.33
CA ILE A 204 11.46 -6.07 -0.49
C ILE A 204 11.14 -6.85 -1.77
N ALA A 205 10.15 -7.74 -1.68
CA ALA A 205 9.57 -8.45 -2.81
C ALA A 205 8.04 -8.50 -2.70
N VAL A 206 7.34 -8.81 -3.80
CA VAL A 206 5.87 -8.89 -3.79
C VAL A 206 5.35 -10.05 -4.65
N ASP A 207 4.40 -10.80 -4.12
CA ASP A 207 3.53 -11.67 -4.93
C ASP A 207 2.27 -10.89 -5.33
N ILE A 208 1.94 -10.86 -6.62
CA ILE A 208 0.74 -10.19 -7.15
C ILE A 208 -0.21 -11.25 -7.69
N PHE A 209 -1.42 -11.32 -7.17
CA PHE A 209 -2.43 -12.31 -7.53
C PHE A 209 -3.52 -11.69 -8.38
N LEU A 210 -3.68 -12.20 -9.59
CA LEU A 210 -4.64 -11.75 -10.59
C LEU A 210 -5.62 -12.87 -10.94
N PRO A 211 -6.94 -12.64 -10.90
CA PRO A 211 -7.87 -13.60 -11.44
C PRO A 211 -7.68 -13.83 -12.94
N GLU A 212 -7.98 -15.05 -13.36
CA GLU A 212 -8.15 -15.44 -14.75
C GLU A 212 -9.44 -14.80 -15.28
N GLY A 213 -9.40 -14.21 -16.48
CA GLY A 213 -10.61 -13.62 -17.07
C GLY A 213 -10.89 -12.16 -16.70
N GLY A 214 -10.05 -11.50 -15.90
CA GLY A 214 -10.30 -10.13 -15.46
C GLY A 214 -10.06 -9.04 -16.53
N PRO A 215 -10.38 -7.78 -16.22
CA PRO A 215 -10.28 -6.63 -17.14
C PRO A 215 -8.84 -6.31 -17.58
N TRP A 216 -7.84 -6.98 -17.01
CA TRP A 216 -6.42 -6.87 -17.33
C TRP A 216 -5.92 -7.92 -18.33
N ASN A 217 -6.79 -8.78 -18.87
CA ASN A 217 -6.39 -9.71 -19.91
C ASN A 217 -5.83 -8.94 -21.12
N GLY A 218 -4.52 -9.04 -21.35
CA GLY A 218 -3.77 -8.30 -22.37
C GLY A 218 -3.08 -7.02 -21.89
N ALA A 219 -3.31 -6.58 -20.64
CA ALA A 219 -2.66 -5.40 -20.03
C ALA A 219 -1.33 -5.72 -19.33
N LEU A 220 -1.10 -7.01 -19.01
CA LEU A 220 0.20 -7.49 -18.54
C LEU A 220 1.23 -7.31 -19.65
N ASP A 221 2.18 -6.40 -19.46
CA ASP A 221 3.31 -6.26 -20.38
C ASP A 221 3.95 -7.64 -20.56
N ALA A 222 4.13 -8.03 -21.82
CA ALA A 222 4.78 -9.28 -22.17
C ALA A 222 6.17 -9.42 -21.54
N GLN A 223 6.84 -8.33 -21.13
CA GLN A 223 8.09 -8.36 -20.35
C GLN A 223 7.91 -9.11 -19.03
N TRP A 224 6.80 -8.91 -18.32
CA TRP A 224 6.47 -9.67 -17.09
C TRP A 224 6.26 -11.16 -17.34
N MET A 225 5.81 -11.53 -18.55
CA MET A 225 5.54 -12.92 -18.92
C MET A 225 6.78 -13.63 -19.51
N ARG A 226 7.83 -12.89 -19.87
CA ARG A 226 8.96 -13.41 -20.68
C ARG A 226 10.12 -13.97 -19.88
N GLU A 227 10.33 -13.57 -18.62
CA GLU A 227 11.56 -13.94 -17.92
C GLU A 227 11.53 -15.32 -17.24
N HIS A 228 10.36 -15.86 -16.89
CA HIS A 228 10.21 -17.23 -16.36
C HIS A 228 8.90 -17.90 -16.83
N ALA A 229 8.74 -18.05 -18.15
CA ALA A 229 7.70 -18.86 -18.77
C ALA A 229 7.94 -20.39 -18.57
N GLN A 230 8.31 -20.80 -17.37
CA GLN A 230 8.01 -22.15 -16.91
C GLN A 230 6.77 -22.02 -16.06
N ASP A 231 5.63 -22.41 -16.63
CA ASP A 231 4.40 -22.65 -15.92
C ASP A 231 4.70 -23.39 -14.61
N GLY A 232 4.80 -22.65 -13.51
CA GLY A 232 4.99 -23.25 -12.20
C GLY A 232 3.84 -24.22 -11.94
N PRO A 233 4.04 -25.31 -11.18
CA PRO A 233 2.97 -26.28 -10.95
C PRO A 233 1.75 -25.57 -10.36
N ALA A 234 0.62 -25.68 -11.06
CA ALA A 234 -0.62 -25.08 -10.62
C ALA A 234 -1.01 -25.67 -9.25
N THR A 235 -1.07 -24.81 -8.24
CA THR A 235 -1.48 -25.20 -6.89
C THR A 235 -2.99 -25.15 -6.82
N ARG A 236 -3.61 -26.26 -6.38
CA ARG A 236 -5.06 -26.35 -6.16
C ARG A 236 -5.36 -26.46 -4.67
N PHE A 237 -6.35 -25.72 -4.21
CA PHE A 237 -6.80 -25.79 -2.82
C PHE A 237 -8.33 -25.57 -2.75
N PRO A 238 -9.00 -26.10 -1.72
CA PRO A 238 -10.46 -25.98 -1.62
C PRO A 238 -10.86 -24.52 -1.36
N LEU A 239 -11.98 -24.10 -1.95
CA LEU A 239 -12.56 -22.75 -1.78
C LEU A 239 -13.08 -22.54 -0.36
N HIS A 240 -13.64 -23.59 0.25
CA HIS A 240 -14.06 -23.60 1.64
C HIS A 240 -13.13 -24.50 2.45
N GLU A 241 -12.76 -24.08 3.66
CA GLU A 241 -12.08 -25.00 4.58
C GLU A 241 -13.02 -26.16 4.93
N PRO A 242 -12.56 -27.43 4.86
CA PRO A 242 -13.34 -28.56 5.33
C PRO A 242 -13.79 -28.33 6.77
N ARG A 243 -15.08 -28.56 7.05
CA ARG A 243 -15.71 -28.30 8.35
C ARG A 243 -14.94 -28.97 9.51
N GLU A 244 -14.31 -30.11 9.25
CA GLU A 244 -13.50 -30.89 10.18
C GLU A 244 -12.21 -30.17 10.62
N GLN A 245 -11.52 -29.48 9.70
CA GLN A 245 -10.31 -28.71 10.02
C GLN A 245 -10.63 -27.49 10.90
N ARG A 246 -11.79 -26.88 10.68
CA ARG A 246 -12.29 -25.75 11.49
C ARG A 246 -12.61 -26.16 12.93
N VAL A 247 -13.09 -27.39 13.13
CA VAL A 247 -13.36 -27.96 14.47
C VAL A 247 -12.06 -28.39 15.16
N ALA A 248 -11.11 -28.98 14.43
CA ALA A 248 -9.82 -29.39 14.97
C ALA A 248 -8.98 -28.21 15.51
N ARG A 249 -8.92 -27.08 14.78
CA ARG A 249 -8.23 -25.86 15.24
C ARG A 249 -8.83 -25.25 16.50
N ARG A 250 -10.15 -25.39 16.71
CA ARG A 250 -10.83 -24.95 17.94
C ARG A 250 -10.63 -25.89 19.13
N ARG A 251 -10.18 -27.14 18.89
CA ARG A 251 -10.02 -28.19 19.91
C ARG A 251 -8.57 -28.45 20.32
N ALA A 252 -7.57 -27.86 19.65
CA ALA A 252 -6.18 -28.03 20.05
C ALA A 252 -5.96 -27.43 21.46
N PRO A 253 -5.57 -28.23 22.47
CA PRO A 253 -5.24 -27.71 23.79
C PRO A 253 -3.94 -26.88 23.71
N GLN A 254 -3.95 -25.68 24.29
CA GLN A 254 -2.72 -24.97 24.62
C GLN A 254 -2.11 -25.64 25.86
N ASP A 255 -1.26 -26.64 25.66
CA ASP A 255 -0.55 -27.29 26.77
C ASP A 255 0.92 -26.80 26.82
N PRO A 256 1.38 -26.19 27.93
CA PRO A 256 2.76 -25.75 28.07
C PRO A 256 3.63 -26.92 28.58
N GLY A 257 4.17 -27.72 27.66
CA GLY A 257 5.16 -28.77 27.94
C GLY A 257 6.61 -28.28 27.75
N PRO A 258 7.60 -28.86 28.47
CA PRO A 258 8.89 -28.24 28.73
C PRO A 258 9.80 -28.18 27.49
N ALA A 259 10.57 -27.10 27.43
CA ALA A 259 11.53 -26.79 26.40
C ALA A 259 12.81 -27.61 26.61
N GLU A 260 13.02 -28.62 25.78
CA GLU A 260 14.34 -29.05 25.29
C GLU A 260 14.11 -30.16 24.23
N GLU A 261 14.93 -30.14 23.17
CA GLU A 261 14.91 -31.06 22.02
C GLU A 261 13.80 -30.89 20.95
N ARG A 262 13.85 -29.78 20.18
CA ARG A 262 13.41 -29.78 18.77
C ARG A 262 14.33 -28.92 17.90
N ILE A 263 15.45 -29.51 17.50
CA ILE A 263 16.23 -29.07 16.34
C ILE A 263 15.88 -30.03 15.19
N ALA A 264 15.68 -29.44 14.00
CA ALA A 264 15.32 -30.05 12.70
C ALA A 264 13.80 -30.14 12.42
N TYR A 265 13.39 -29.38 11.40
CA TYR A 265 12.04 -29.28 10.81
C TYR A 265 10.97 -28.62 11.69
N VAL A 266 11.21 -27.37 12.06
CA VAL A 266 10.11 -26.42 12.23
C VAL A 266 9.64 -26.06 10.82
N GLU A 267 8.61 -26.75 10.31
CA GLU A 267 7.62 -26.06 9.46
C GLU A 267 7.34 -24.76 10.21
N GLU A 268 7.80 -23.62 9.68
CA GLU A 268 7.66 -22.30 10.30
C GLU A 268 6.23 -22.22 10.83
N ALA A 269 6.08 -22.39 12.15
CA ALA A 269 4.85 -22.11 12.83
C ALA A 269 4.52 -20.68 12.38
N PRO A 270 3.30 -20.41 11.88
CA PRO A 270 2.96 -19.10 11.38
C PRO A 270 3.15 -18.14 12.54
N ASP A 271 4.27 -17.43 12.54
CA ASP A 271 4.53 -16.37 13.50
C ASP A 271 3.52 -15.29 13.13
N ASP A 272 2.44 -15.33 13.90
CA ASP A 272 1.17 -14.65 13.76
C ASP A 272 0.27 -15.15 12.61
N GLY A 273 -0.83 -15.80 12.98
CA GLY A 273 -1.99 -16.02 12.09
C GLY A 273 -2.51 -14.70 11.49
N PRO A 274 -3.53 -14.73 10.62
CA PRO A 274 -4.20 -13.50 10.22
C PRO A 274 -4.78 -12.86 11.49
N HIS A 275 -4.05 -11.91 12.05
CA HIS A 275 -4.71 -10.86 12.79
C HIS A 275 -5.48 -10.10 11.71
N GLU A 276 -6.71 -10.55 11.48
CA GLU A 276 -7.79 -9.64 11.78
C GLU A 276 -7.31 -8.88 13.02
N LEU A 277 -6.92 -7.61 12.84
CA LEU A 277 -7.61 -6.66 13.67
C LEU A 277 -9.06 -7.09 13.53
N ARG A 278 -9.56 -7.86 14.52
CA ARG A 278 -10.79 -7.48 15.18
C ARG A 278 -10.68 -5.96 15.11
N THR A 279 -11.42 -5.36 14.17
CA THR A 279 -12.00 -4.04 14.40
C THR A 279 -12.21 -4.07 15.88
N ALA A 280 -11.41 -3.28 16.61
CA ALA A 280 -11.61 -3.15 18.04
C ALA A 280 -13.12 -3.10 18.17
N PRO A 281 -13.75 -4.02 18.95
CA PRO A 281 -15.19 -4.02 19.08
C PRO A 281 -15.60 -2.58 19.17
N ASN A 282 -16.65 -2.23 18.42
CA ASN A 282 -17.23 -0.92 18.21
C ASN A 282 -17.57 -0.23 19.56
N ILE A 283 -16.58 -0.08 20.44
CA ILE A 283 -16.57 0.46 21.80
C ILE A 283 -16.29 1.96 21.71
N PHE A 284 -15.87 2.46 20.54
CA PHE A 284 -15.87 3.87 20.20
C PHE A 284 -16.95 4.24 19.16
N SER A 285 -18.06 3.48 19.13
CA SER A 285 -19.28 3.92 18.40
C SER A 285 -20.02 5.04 19.14
N GLU A 286 -19.67 5.29 20.40
CA GLU A 286 -20.25 6.33 21.25
C GLU A 286 -19.16 7.20 21.87
N VAL A 287 -18.35 7.84 21.05
CA VAL A 287 -17.75 9.13 21.42
C VAL A 287 -17.90 10.05 20.22
N TYR A 288 -19.15 10.49 19.99
CA TYR A 288 -19.37 11.73 19.28
C TYR A 288 -18.94 12.87 20.20
N GLN A 289 -18.04 13.71 19.69
CA GLN A 289 -17.66 15.03 20.21
C GLN A 289 -16.85 15.04 21.52
N THR A 290 -15.64 15.60 21.49
CA THR A 290 -15.39 16.99 21.94
C THR A 290 -13.87 17.31 22.02
N HIS A 291 -13.52 18.57 21.69
CA HIS A 291 -12.33 19.36 22.05
C HIS A 291 -10.95 19.04 21.41
N GLU A 292 -10.06 19.99 21.06
CA GLU A 292 -10.03 21.46 21.05
C GLU A 292 -9.33 21.89 19.74
N GLY A 293 -9.91 22.84 18.99
CA GLY A 293 -9.26 23.48 17.84
C GLY A 293 -9.56 22.92 16.45
N GLY A 294 -10.08 21.69 16.31
CA GLY A 294 -10.49 21.13 15.02
C GLY A 294 -11.96 21.43 14.66
N ALA A 295 -12.23 22.21 13.62
CA ALA A 295 -13.60 22.40 13.15
C ALA A 295 -14.16 21.07 12.61
N PRO A 296 -15.37 20.64 13.01
CA PRO A 296 -16.01 19.47 12.42
C PRO A 296 -16.23 19.73 10.92
N ILE A 297 -15.76 18.82 10.06
CA ILE A 297 -15.96 18.92 8.60
C ILE A 297 -17.47 18.85 8.35
N PRO A 298 -18.10 19.87 7.74
CA PRO A 298 -19.54 19.89 7.53
C PRO A 298 -20.00 18.75 6.61
N PRO A 299 -21.25 18.27 6.74
CA PRO A 299 -21.79 17.23 5.89
C PRO A 299 -21.92 17.73 4.44
N GLY A 300 -20.94 17.41 3.61
CA GLY A 300 -20.93 17.70 2.16
C GLY A 300 -20.89 16.44 1.30
N SER A 301 -20.87 16.62 -0.02
CA SER A 301 -20.51 15.55 -0.95
C SER A 301 -19.12 15.00 -0.64
N PRO A 302 -18.79 13.75 -1.02
CA PRO A 302 -17.45 13.18 -0.83
C PRO A 302 -16.31 14.09 -1.34
N GLN A 303 -16.55 14.79 -2.45
CA GLN A 303 -15.62 15.76 -3.04
C GLN A 303 -15.48 17.01 -2.16
N GLN A 304 -16.56 17.51 -1.57
CA GLN A 304 -16.51 18.61 -0.60
C GLN A 304 -15.80 18.20 0.69
N GLN A 305 -15.98 16.97 1.15
CA GLN A 305 -15.27 16.43 2.31
C GLN A 305 -13.77 16.29 2.00
N ALA A 306 -13.40 15.74 0.85
CA ALA A 306 -12.00 15.65 0.42
C ALA A 306 -11.36 17.05 0.28
N ALA A 307 -12.10 18.02 -0.30
CA ALA A 307 -11.64 19.40 -0.38
C ALA A 307 -11.45 20.02 1.01
N GLY A 308 -12.40 19.80 1.94
CA GLY A 308 -12.32 20.28 3.32
C GLY A 308 -11.15 19.64 4.10
N VAL A 309 -10.87 18.36 3.87
CA VAL A 309 -9.68 17.68 4.41
C VAL A 309 -8.40 18.33 3.90
N MET A 310 -8.29 18.57 2.60
CA MET A 310 -7.11 19.20 2.02
C MET A 310 -6.93 20.63 2.50
N GLU A 311 -8.03 21.36 2.65
CA GLU A 311 -8.01 22.71 3.21
C GLU A 311 -7.52 22.71 4.66
N TRP A 312 -8.03 21.79 5.47
CA TRP A 312 -7.59 21.62 6.85
C TRP A 312 -6.10 21.25 6.95
N LEU A 313 -5.63 20.34 6.09
CA LEU A 313 -4.21 20.00 6.01
C LEU A 313 -3.35 21.19 5.59
N TYR A 314 -3.84 22.02 4.66
CA TYR A 314 -3.16 23.25 4.25
C TYR A 314 -3.04 24.23 5.41
N GLU A 315 -4.16 24.52 6.10
CA GLU A 315 -4.17 25.50 7.18
C GLU A 315 -3.33 25.07 8.40
N THR A 316 -3.30 23.77 8.70
CA THR A 316 -2.49 23.23 9.82
C THR A 316 -1.03 22.96 9.47
N ALA A 317 -0.67 22.98 8.18
CA ALA A 317 0.71 22.86 7.75
C ALA A 317 1.49 24.16 8.06
N PRO A 318 2.77 24.05 8.48
CA PRO A 318 3.58 25.23 8.75
C PRO A 318 3.75 26.07 7.48
N ALA A 319 3.63 27.39 7.62
CA ALA A 319 3.91 28.32 6.55
C ALA A 319 5.38 28.20 6.14
N GLY A 320 5.65 27.93 4.86
CA GLY A 320 6.99 27.99 4.32
C GLY A 320 7.32 29.42 3.91
N ASP A 321 8.56 29.87 4.13
CA ASP A 321 9.01 31.20 3.70
C ASP A 321 8.98 31.30 2.17
N GLY A 322 7.91 31.90 1.63
CA GLY A 322 7.75 32.14 0.19
C GLY A 322 7.72 30.86 -0.67
N ALA A 323 7.37 29.71 -0.09
CA ALA A 323 7.31 28.44 -0.78
C ALA A 323 6.19 28.44 -1.84
N VAL A 324 6.55 28.27 -3.11
CA VAL A 324 5.64 28.37 -4.25
C VAL A 324 5.98 27.30 -5.29
N LEU A 325 4.97 26.66 -5.88
CA LEU A 325 5.11 25.72 -7.00
C LEU A 325 4.19 26.18 -8.14
N ALA A 326 4.74 26.57 -9.30
CA ALA A 326 3.98 27.14 -10.42
C ALA A 326 3.04 28.29 -10.02
N GLY A 327 3.54 29.22 -9.20
CA GLY A 327 2.75 30.35 -8.70
C GLY A 327 1.78 30.01 -7.55
N ILE A 328 1.62 28.73 -7.19
CA ILE A 328 0.71 28.29 -6.12
C ILE A 328 1.47 28.20 -4.80
N PRO A 329 1.02 28.90 -3.73
CA PRO A 329 1.63 28.79 -2.40
C PRO A 329 1.61 27.35 -1.87
N VAL A 330 2.72 26.92 -1.28
CA VAL A 330 2.89 25.61 -0.65
C VAL A 330 3.16 25.78 0.85
N ARG A 331 2.39 25.08 1.68
CA ARG A 331 2.69 24.95 3.12
C ARG A 331 3.23 23.56 3.42
N GLY A 332 4.04 23.45 4.46
CA GLY A 332 4.69 22.19 4.85
C GLY A 332 6.17 22.37 5.15
N THR A 333 6.79 21.32 5.70
CA THR A 333 8.19 21.36 6.11
C THR A 333 8.90 20.04 5.84
N TRP A 334 10.20 20.14 5.59
CA TRP A 334 11.10 19.00 5.56
C TRP A 334 11.19 18.31 6.92
N ALA A 335 11.35 17.00 6.94
CA ALA A 335 11.62 16.17 8.10
C ALA A 335 12.76 15.21 7.80
N ALA A 336 13.73 15.11 8.71
CA ALA A 336 14.72 14.04 8.66
C ALA A 336 14.04 12.69 8.98
N ALA A 337 14.36 11.64 8.23
CA ALA A 337 13.86 10.29 8.44
C ALA A 337 14.79 9.50 9.37
N ASP A 338 14.85 9.94 10.63
CA ASP A 338 15.79 9.51 11.67
C ASP A 338 15.11 8.73 12.83
N ALA A 339 13.89 8.23 12.64
CA ALA A 339 13.18 7.50 13.70
C ALA A 339 13.81 6.12 14.01
N ALA A 340 14.58 5.56 13.07
CA ALA A 340 15.21 4.25 13.16
C ALA A 340 16.75 4.31 13.32
N GLY A 341 17.31 5.51 13.43
CA GLY A 341 18.76 5.75 13.41
C GLY A 341 19.12 7.02 12.62
N PRO A 342 20.39 7.22 12.21
CA PRO A 342 20.77 8.36 11.39
C PRO A 342 19.95 8.46 10.11
N ALA A 343 19.44 9.66 9.79
CA ALA A 343 18.60 9.87 8.62
C ALA A 343 19.35 9.54 7.32
N ARG A 344 18.81 8.60 6.55
CA ARG A 344 19.23 8.33 5.16
C ARG A 344 18.49 9.22 4.17
N HIS A 345 17.26 9.61 4.51
CA HIS A 345 16.41 10.48 3.70
C HIS A 345 15.92 11.68 4.49
N ALA A 346 15.54 12.72 3.77
CA ALA A 346 14.64 13.74 4.27
C ALA A 346 13.38 13.74 3.41
N VAL A 347 12.24 13.99 4.04
CA VAL A 347 10.93 13.99 3.39
C VAL A 347 10.23 15.34 3.59
N LEU A 348 9.71 15.90 2.51
CA LEU A 348 8.77 17.02 2.52
C LEU A 348 7.36 16.45 2.34
N LEU A 349 6.46 16.78 3.26
CA LEU A 349 5.02 16.69 3.03
C LEU A 349 4.52 18.12 2.85
N GLY A 350 4.19 18.48 1.62
CA GLY A 350 3.69 19.79 1.23
C GLY A 350 2.21 19.74 0.86
N VAL A 351 1.50 20.84 1.10
CA VAL A 351 0.10 21.02 0.69
C VAL A 351 0.01 22.33 -0.08
N LEU A 352 -0.51 22.28 -1.30
CA LEU A 352 -0.73 23.45 -2.15
C LEU A 352 -2.02 24.16 -1.75
N ALA A 353 -2.04 25.49 -1.85
CA ALA A 353 -3.24 26.30 -1.62
C ALA A 353 -4.37 25.92 -2.58
N GLU A 354 -4.01 25.62 -3.83
CA GLU A 354 -4.95 25.30 -4.90
C GLU A 354 -4.47 24.07 -5.68
N GLN A 355 -5.40 23.41 -6.37
CA GLN A 355 -5.04 22.32 -7.26
C GLN A 355 -4.33 22.90 -8.50
N PRO A 356 -3.12 22.42 -8.86
CA PRO A 356 -2.45 22.86 -10.06
C PRO A 356 -3.23 22.43 -11.31
N PRO A 357 -3.08 23.14 -12.45
CA PRO A 357 -3.76 22.79 -13.68
C PRO A 357 -3.54 21.31 -14.03
N ARG A 358 -4.62 20.59 -14.33
CA ARG A 358 -4.55 19.19 -14.77
C ARG A 358 -3.78 19.12 -16.08
N GLN A 359 -2.52 18.70 -16.02
CA GLN A 359 -1.76 18.33 -17.21
C GLN A 359 -1.80 16.81 -17.39
N ALA A 360 -2.00 16.37 -18.63
CA ALA A 360 -2.44 15.03 -19.01
C ALA A 360 -1.44 13.86 -18.75
N ALA A 361 -0.33 14.06 -18.04
CA ALA A 361 0.76 13.08 -17.99
C ALA A 361 1.47 12.98 -16.63
N VAL A 362 0.73 12.75 -15.54
CA VAL A 362 1.33 12.45 -14.21
C VAL A 362 2.27 11.22 -14.26
N ARG A 363 2.00 10.28 -15.17
CA ARG A 363 2.72 8.99 -15.34
C ARG A 363 4.22 9.10 -15.61
N GLU A 364 4.70 10.14 -16.30
CA GLU A 364 6.14 10.28 -16.60
C GLU A 364 6.90 11.10 -15.54
N ARG A 365 6.20 11.72 -14.58
CA ARG A 365 6.75 12.76 -13.69
C ARG A 365 7.27 12.24 -12.34
N LEU A 366 6.96 10.98 -12.00
CA LEU A 366 7.59 10.24 -10.90
C LEU A 366 9.08 9.91 -11.16
N ALA A 367 9.59 10.22 -12.36
CA ALA A 367 10.91 9.81 -12.81
C ALA A 367 11.57 10.91 -13.64
N ARG A 368 12.41 11.78 -13.05
CA ARG A 368 13.60 12.41 -13.69
C ARG A 368 14.19 13.54 -12.84
N ALA A 369 14.76 13.18 -11.69
CA ALA A 369 15.72 14.07 -11.03
C ALA A 369 17.11 13.42 -10.87
N GLU A 370 17.49 12.49 -11.76
CA GLU A 370 18.84 11.89 -11.80
C GLU A 370 19.40 11.47 -10.42
N GLY A 371 18.55 10.90 -9.56
CA GLY A 371 18.95 10.46 -8.21
C GLY A 371 19.04 11.58 -7.15
N ARG A 372 18.74 12.85 -7.47
CA ARG A 372 18.74 13.96 -6.51
C ARG A 372 17.55 13.91 -5.55
N PHE A 373 16.37 13.57 -6.06
CA PHE A 373 15.14 13.42 -5.28
C PHE A 373 14.11 12.58 -6.03
N ASP A 374 13.06 12.18 -5.32
CA ASP A 374 11.86 11.52 -5.80
C ASP A 374 10.67 12.37 -5.36
N ALA A 375 9.68 12.59 -6.23
CA ALA A 375 8.57 13.49 -5.94
C ALA A 375 7.26 12.93 -6.49
N CYS A 376 6.18 13.14 -5.75
CA CYS A 376 4.82 12.77 -6.11
C CYS A 376 3.89 13.93 -5.77
N LEU A 377 3.08 14.33 -6.75
CA LEU A 377 2.05 15.37 -6.60
C LEU A 377 0.73 14.79 -7.10
N ASP A 378 -0.26 14.74 -6.21
CA ASP A 378 -1.63 14.35 -6.53
C ASP A 378 -2.60 15.33 -5.86
N GLY A 379 -3.54 15.86 -6.64
CA GLY A 379 -4.38 16.98 -6.24
C GLY A 379 -3.56 18.14 -5.67
N ARG A 380 -3.77 18.43 -4.38
CA ARG A 380 -3.05 19.47 -3.63
C ARG A 380 -1.89 18.93 -2.79
N LEU A 381 -1.72 17.61 -2.68
CA LEU A 381 -0.72 17.02 -1.80
C LEU A 381 0.58 16.77 -2.56
N LEU A 382 1.70 17.25 -2.00
CA LEU A 382 3.05 17.07 -2.51
C LEU A 382 3.85 16.21 -1.53
N THR A 383 4.52 15.18 -2.02
CA THR A 383 5.47 14.38 -1.25
C THR A 383 6.80 14.36 -1.97
N VAL A 384 7.88 14.79 -1.31
CA VAL A 384 9.23 14.78 -1.88
C VAL A 384 10.17 14.05 -0.95
N VAL A 385 10.96 13.13 -1.49
CA VAL A 385 11.98 12.38 -0.77
C VAL A 385 13.33 12.68 -1.38
N ARG A 386 14.33 12.98 -0.57
CA ARG A 386 15.71 13.15 -1.01
C ARG A 386 16.67 12.38 -0.11
N PRO A 387 17.87 12.02 -0.58
CA PRO A 387 18.94 11.60 0.31
C PRO A 387 19.25 12.71 1.33
N ALA A 388 19.48 12.33 2.59
CA ALA A 388 19.73 13.30 3.67
C ALA A 388 21.00 14.12 3.42
N ALA A 389 22.02 13.49 2.83
CA ALA A 389 23.30 14.11 2.46
C ALA A 389 23.23 15.05 1.24
N SER A 390 22.15 15.02 0.47
CA SER A 390 21.96 15.89 -0.69
C SER A 390 21.29 17.21 -0.29
N PRO A 391 21.58 18.34 -0.95
CA PRO A 391 20.84 19.57 -0.71
C PRO A 391 19.35 19.39 -1.01
N ALA A 392 18.49 20.19 -0.36
CA ALA A 392 17.08 20.23 -0.70
C ALA A 392 16.91 20.73 -2.15
N PRO A 393 16.03 20.09 -2.96
CA PRO A 393 15.73 20.61 -4.29
C PRO A 393 15.12 22.00 -4.20
N SER A 394 15.44 22.86 -5.15
CA SER A 394 14.77 24.16 -5.25
C SER A 394 13.32 23.97 -5.71
N TRP A 395 12.45 24.93 -5.43
CA TRP A 395 11.08 24.92 -5.95
C TRP A 395 11.04 24.88 -7.49
N ARG A 396 12.02 25.50 -8.16
CA ARG A 396 12.17 25.44 -9.61
C ARG A 396 12.57 24.04 -10.10
N ASP A 397 13.39 23.30 -9.35
CA ASP A 397 13.68 21.89 -9.67
C ASP A 397 12.40 21.04 -9.57
N LEU A 398 11.58 21.29 -8.54
CA LEU A 398 10.30 20.59 -8.34
C LEU A 398 9.29 20.94 -9.44
N GLU A 399 9.16 22.21 -9.79
CA GLU A 399 8.27 22.67 -10.86
C GLU A 399 8.67 22.05 -12.19
N ARG A 400 9.97 22.06 -12.52
CA ARG A 400 10.46 21.41 -13.74
C ARG A 400 10.14 19.91 -13.74
N ALA A 401 10.41 19.22 -12.64
CA ALA A 401 10.19 17.78 -12.56
C ALA A 401 8.69 17.39 -12.59
N LEU A 402 7.82 18.21 -12.01
CA LEU A 402 6.40 17.88 -11.81
C LEU A 402 5.45 18.51 -12.83
N LEU A 403 5.84 19.60 -13.50
CA LEU A 403 4.94 20.44 -14.30
C LEU A 403 5.52 20.87 -15.67
N GLU A 404 6.84 20.84 -15.85
CA GLU A 404 7.50 21.14 -17.14
C GLU A 404 8.04 19.84 -17.77
N GLY A 405 7.16 19.06 -18.39
CA GLY A 405 7.50 17.79 -19.05
C GLY A 405 6.54 17.45 -20.18
#